data_AF-A0A1E5V2I2-F1
#
_entry.id   AF-A0A1E5V2I2-F1
#
_cell.length_a   1.000
_cell.length_b   1.000
_cell.length_c   1.000
_cell.angle_alpha   90.00
_cell.angle_beta   90.00
_cell.angle_gamma   90.00
#
_symmetry.space_group_name_H-M   'P 1'
#
loop_
_entity.id
_entity.type
_entity.pdbx_description
1 polymer ?
#
loop_
_entity_poly.entity_id
_entity_poly.type
_entity_poly.pdbx_seq_one_letter_code
_entity_poly.pdbx_strand_id
1 'polypeptide(L)'
;MASRDAAERAAFFARREAAAVLRRVLRGDAIRRAAGSIKSLVYSPTVRNKRATFALVCQTLKYLPIIKEVLGSSGVLNSKWKKQEELVIVTAYDILFGQGIAVSGSAEQLIMLHKDTLRRALERICAKRKVSSVEDLLGKKTEVKPKPRFLRVNTLKTTTESVVEELSKIHMVDKDDMVPDMLVLPPGTDLHSHQLVTNGKVFLQGKASCMAAVALCPKPGWKVRAILLDPSCSGSGISTERLDYLLPSHSRDDQDDASTSSRVMKLSAFQKKALSHALSFPSVERVVYSTCSIHQAENEDVVNAILPLATSLGFELVTPFPQWRRRGLPVFEGSEHLLRTDPEDGLEGFFIALFVRKAVGGDAEEPNEDVAAEAQRGDAEEPNEDVAVKARRAQARRRRSGVRAFSSLRLSRMILCPNGGLL
;
A
#
# COMPACT_ATOMS: atom_id res chain seq x y z
N MET A 1 -10.70 39.33 9.35
CA MET A 1 -10.22 39.52 7.96
C MET A 1 -9.03 38.62 7.62
N ALA A 2 -7.93 38.62 8.38
CA ALA A 2 -6.73 37.79 8.09
C ALA A 2 -6.97 36.26 7.93
N SER A 3 -7.92 35.68 8.68
CA SER A 3 -8.27 34.25 8.59
C SER A 3 -8.98 33.89 7.27
N ARG A 4 -9.80 34.80 6.73
CA ARG A 4 -10.52 34.62 5.46
C ARG A 4 -9.55 34.64 4.28
N ASP A 5 -8.58 35.56 4.29
CA ASP A 5 -7.51 35.63 3.28
C ASP A 5 -6.57 34.42 3.34
N ALA A 6 -6.35 33.84 4.52
CA ALA A 6 -5.55 32.63 4.66
C ALA A 6 -6.27 31.40 4.07
N ALA A 7 -7.56 31.24 4.36
CA ALA A 7 -8.38 30.16 3.81
C ALA A 7 -8.52 30.27 2.29
N GLU A 8 -8.74 31.49 1.76
CA GLU A 8 -8.82 31.73 0.33
C GLU A 8 -7.50 31.42 -0.40
N ARG A 9 -6.36 31.81 0.19
CA ARG A 9 -5.04 31.44 -0.35
C ARG A 9 -4.78 29.94 -0.30
N ALA A 10 -5.15 29.26 0.78
CA ALA A 10 -5.01 27.82 0.90
C ALA A 10 -5.84 27.09 -0.17
N ALA A 11 -7.10 27.49 -0.36
CA ALA A 11 -7.98 26.95 -1.40
C ALA A 11 -7.42 27.22 -2.81
N PHE A 12 -6.92 28.43 -3.06
CA PHE A 12 -6.25 28.78 -4.31
C PHE A 12 -5.15 27.79 -4.65
N PHE A 13 -4.17 27.59 -3.75
CA PHE A 13 -3.05 26.67 -3.99
C PHE A 13 -3.50 25.22 -4.10
N ALA A 14 -4.43 24.77 -3.24
CA ALA A 14 -4.94 23.40 -3.26
C ALA A 14 -5.56 23.03 -4.63
N ARG A 15 -6.27 23.95 -5.29
CA ARG A 15 -6.80 23.69 -6.65
C ARG A 15 -5.71 23.50 -7.70
N ARG A 16 -4.63 24.29 -7.66
CA ARG A 16 -3.52 24.16 -8.62
C ARG A 16 -2.75 22.86 -8.37
N GLU A 17 -2.51 22.52 -7.10
CA GLU A 17 -1.90 21.25 -6.71
C GLU A 17 -2.78 20.07 -7.16
N ALA A 18 -4.09 20.14 -6.91
CA ALA A 18 -5.05 19.12 -7.35
C ALA A 18 -5.10 18.98 -8.87
N ALA A 19 -5.10 20.09 -9.61
CA ALA A 19 -5.06 20.07 -11.08
C ALA A 19 -3.78 19.40 -11.62
N ALA A 20 -2.62 19.69 -11.00
CA ALA A 20 -1.35 19.07 -11.39
C ALA A 20 -1.34 17.56 -11.10
N VAL A 21 -1.90 17.12 -9.97
CA VAL A 21 -2.08 15.70 -9.64
C VAL A 21 -3.06 15.05 -10.61
N LEU A 22 -4.24 15.66 -10.82
CA LEU A 22 -5.30 15.16 -11.69
C LEU A 22 -4.80 14.94 -13.11
N ARG A 23 -4.03 15.89 -13.66
CA ARG A 23 -3.36 15.73 -14.96
C ARG A 23 -2.49 14.49 -15.03
N ARG A 24 -1.67 14.23 -14.01
CA ARG A 24 -0.77 13.06 -13.97
C ARG A 24 -1.58 11.76 -13.85
N VAL A 25 -2.63 11.76 -13.05
CA VAL A 25 -3.55 10.62 -12.88
C VAL A 25 -4.24 10.30 -14.21
N LEU A 26 -4.95 11.27 -14.80
CA LEU A 26 -5.70 11.07 -16.05
C LEU A 26 -4.81 10.74 -17.24
N ARG A 27 -3.63 11.35 -17.34
CA ARG A 27 -2.67 11.00 -18.40
C ARG A 27 -2.18 9.56 -18.24
N GLY A 28 -1.84 9.16 -17.01
CA GLY A 28 -1.38 7.79 -16.72
C GLY A 28 -2.45 6.74 -16.97
N ASP A 29 -3.70 7.08 -16.63
CA ASP A 29 -4.89 6.27 -16.88
C ASP A 29 -5.12 6.06 -18.39
N ALA A 30 -5.11 7.16 -19.16
CA ALA A 30 -5.35 7.13 -20.60
C ALA A 30 -4.34 6.28 -21.39
N ILE A 31 -3.09 6.21 -20.93
CA ILE A 31 -2.03 5.39 -21.56
C ILE A 31 -1.86 4.01 -20.91
N ARG A 32 -2.77 3.62 -19.99
CA ARG A 32 -2.68 2.39 -19.17
C ARG A 32 -1.31 2.20 -18.49
N ARG A 33 -0.65 3.31 -18.12
CA ARG A 33 0.66 3.34 -17.45
C ARG A 33 0.66 4.41 -16.36
N ALA A 34 0.35 3.98 -15.14
CA ALA A 34 0.31 4.86 -13.99
C ALA A 34 1.70 5.43 -13.68
N ALA A 35 1.79 6.76 -13.54
CA ALA A 35 2.96 7.45 -12.98
C ALA A 35 3.03 7.35 -11.44
N GLY A 36 1.98 6.80 -10.82
CA GLY A 36 1.78 6.62 -9.38
C GLY A 36 0.29 6.50 -9.07
N SER A 37 -0.07 5.92 -7.92
CA SER A 37 -1.45 5.96 -7.39
C SER A 37 -1.82 7.39 -6.96
N ILE A 38 -3.13 7.69 -6.84
CA ILE A 38 -3.62 8.99 -6.36
C ILE A 38 -2.93 9.39 -5.06
N LYS A 39 -2.88 8.47 -4.08
CA LYS A 39 -2.17 8.68 -2.81
C LYS A 39 -0.69 9.01 -3.03
N SER A 40 0.03 8.20 -3.79
CA SER A 40 1.48 8.43 -3.98
C SER A 40 1.80 9.80 -4.60
N LEU A 41 0.94 10.28 -5.50
CA LEU A 41 1.10 11.58 -6.15
C LEU A 41 0.77 12.74 -5.20
N VAL A 42 -0.30 12.62 -4.41
CA VAL A 42 -0.72 13.64 -3.45
C VAL A 42 0.22 13.75 -2.26
N TYR A 43 0.74 12.63 -1.74
CA TYR A 43 1.64 12.63 -0.58
C TYR A 43 3.10 12.88 -0.93
N SER A 44 3.41 13.12 -2.21
CA SER A 44 4.74 13.51 -2.66
C SER A 44 5.23 14.80 -1.99
N PRO A 45 6.55 15.00 -1.83
CA PRO A 45 7.11 16.22 -1.21
C PRO A 45 6.74 17.52 -1.92
N THR A 46 6.32 17.45 -3.19
CA THR A 46 5.94 18.62 -3.99
C THR A 46 4.57 19.19 -3.64
N VAL A 47 3.71 18.43 -2.97
CA VAL A 47 2.36 18.88 -2.56
C VAL A 47 2.40 19.35 -1.12
N ARG A 48 2.05 20.62 -0.90
CA ARG A 48 2.03 21.22 0.43
C ARG A 48 0.70 20.94 1.13
N ASN A 49 -0.44 21.15 0.47
CA ASN A 49 -1.76 21.01 1.07
C ASN A 49 -2.33 19.59 0.91
N LYS A 50 -1.62 18.58 1.42
CA LYS A 50 -1.93 17.15 1.16
C LYS A 50 -3.39 16.77 1.38
N ARG A 51 -3.99 17.16 2.52
CA ARG A 51 -5.39 16.81 2.86
C ARG A 51 -6.39 17.47 1.91
N ALA A 52 -6.27 18.77 1.66
CA ALA A 52 -7.17 19.51 0.77
C ALA A 52 -7.02 19.03 -0.68
N THR A 53 -5.77 18.86 -1.14
CA THR A 53 -5.45 18.34 -2.46
C THR A 53 -5.99 16.93 -2.66
N PHE A 54 -5.84 16.04 -1.67
CA PHE A 54 -6.39 14.68 -1.71
C PHE A 54 -7.92 14.69 -1.89
N ALA A 55 -8.60 15.48 -1.05
CA ALA A 55 -10.06 15.60 -1.09
C ALA A 55 -10.54 16.14 -2.45
N LEU A 56 -9.93 17.24 -2.95
CA LEU A 56 -10.27 17.83 -4.22
C LEU A 56 -10.05 16.86 -5.38
N VAL A 57 -8.92 16.14 -5.43
CA VAL A 57 -8.66 15.16 -6.50
C VAL A 57 -9.71 14.04 -6.48
N CYS A 58 -9.98 13.45 -5.32
CA CYS A 58 -10.91 12.33 -5.21
C CYS A 58 -12.33 12.74 -5.62
N GLN A 59 -12.81 13.88 -5.12
CA GLN A 59 -14.13 14.35 -5.47
C GLN A 59 -14.22 14.81 -6.93
N THR A 60 -13.20 15.51 -7.43
CA THR A 60 -13.19 15.93 -8.85
C THR A 60 -13.24 14.72 -9.78
N LEU A 61 -12.53 13.63 -9.47
CA LEU A 61 -12.61 12.37 -10.23
C LEU A 61 -14.01 11.74 -10.14
N LYS A 62 -14.62 11.72 -8.95
CA LYS A 62 -15.98 11.20 -8.75
C LYS A 62 -17.01 11.90 -9.64
N TYR A 63 -16.93 13.24 -9.77
CA TYR A 63 -17.84 14.05 -10.58
C TYR A 63 -17.34 14.28 -12.02
N LEU A 64 -16.20 13.72 -12.41
CA LEU A 64 -15.51 14.03 -13.66
C LEU A 64 -16.41 13.87 -14.91
N PRO A 65 -17.19 12.77 -15.07
CA PRO A 65 -18.05 12.61 -16.24
C PRO A 65 -19.11 13.71 -16.35
N ILE A 66 -19.72 14.07 -15.21
CA ILE A 66 -20.75 15.11 -15.12
C ILE A 66 -20.14 16.48 -15.42
N ILE A 67 -18.99 16.79 -14.83
CA ILE A 67 -18.30 18.07 -15.04
C ILE A 67 -17.93 18.24 -16.52
N LYS A 68 -17.41 17.19 -17.17
CA LYS A 68 -17.09 17.22 -18.59
C LYS A 68 -18.33 17.44 -19.47
N GLU A 69 -19.45 16.79 -19.15
CA GLU A 69 -20.71 16.97 -19.88
C GLU A 69 -21.28 18.39 -19.71
N VAL A 70 -21.23 18.94 -18.49
CA VAL A 70 -21.65 20.32 -18.18
C VAL A 70 -20.78 21.34 -18.91
N LEU A 71 -19.44 21.19 -18.85
CA LEU A 71 -18.51 22.09 -19.54
C LEU A 71 -18.66 22.02 -21.06
N GLY A 72 -18.87 20.82 -21.61
CA GLY A 72 -19.12 20.63 -23.05
C GLY A 72 -20.43 21.27 -23.51
N SER A 73 -21.51 21.10 -22.74
CA SER A 73 -22.85 21.59 -23.09
C SER A 73 -23.03 23.10 -22.86
N SER A 74 -22.15 23.72 -22.08
CA SER A 74 -22.23 25.15 -21.73
C SER A 74 -21.47 26.06 -22.69
N GLY A 75 -20.55 25.53 -23.50
CA GLY A 75 -19.75 26.31 -24.45
C GLY A 75 -18.76 27.29 -23.79
N VAL A 76 -18.50 27.17 -22.49
CA VAL A 76 -17.69 28.12 -21.70
C VAL A 76 -16.19 28.05 -22.00
N LEU A 77 -15.71 26.95 -22.61
CA LEU A 77 -14.29 26.70 -22.82
C LEU A 77 -13.76 27.28 -24.15
N ASN A 78 -12.85 28.26 -24.06
CA ASN A 78 -12.06 28.74 -25.19
C ASN A 78 -10.69 28.02 -25.32
N SER A 79 -9.90 28.35 -26.35
CA SER A 79 -8.59 27.73 -26.61
C SER A 79 -7.59 27.86 -25.46
N LYS A 80 -7.61 28.98 -24.71
CA LYS A 80 -6.78 29.17 -23.52
C LYS A 80 -7.13 28.16 -22.44
N TRP A 81 -8.41 28.03 -22.13
CA TRP A 81 -8.90 27.16 -21.05
C TRP A 81 -8.81 25.68 -21.37
N LYS A 82 -8.87 25.31 -22.65
CA LYS A 82 -8.56 23.94 -23.12
C LYS A 82 -7.13 23.50 -22.77
N LYS A 83 -6.14 24.41 -22.71
CA LYS A 83 -4.75 24.09 -22.29
C LYS A 83 -4.61 23.88 -20.78
N GLN A 84 -5.59 24.33 -19.99
CA GLN A 84 -5.65 24.22 -18.55
C GLN A 84 -6.88 23.44 -18.09
N GLU A 85 -7.28 22.44 -18.89
CA GLU A 85 -8.54 21.70 -18.71
C GLU A 85 -8.67 21.16 -17.27
N GLU A 86 -7.63 20.56 -16.70
CA GLU A 86 -7.70 19.97 -15.37
C GLU A 86 -7.90 21.01 -14.26
N LEU A 87 -7.34 22.21 -14.43
CA LEU A 87 -7.58 23.32 -13.49
C LEU A 87 -9.03 23.78 -13.58
N VAL A 88 -9.57 23.90 -14.80
CA VAL A 88 -10.95 24.30 -15.02
C VAL A 88 -11.91 23.27 -14.44
N ILE A 89 -11.64 21.96 -14.63
CA ILE A 89 -12.43 20.87 -14.07
C ILE A 89 -12.42 20.90 -12.53
N VAL A 90 -11.25 21.02 -11.90
CA VAL A 90 -11.13 21.10 -10.42
C VAL A 90 -11.87 22.33 -9.89
N THR A 91 -11.73 23.47 -10.55
CA THR A 91 -12.40 24.72 -10.15
C THR A 91 -13.92 24.65 -10.37
N ALA A 92 -14.38 24.03 -11.47
CA ALA A 92 -15.79 23.76 -11.70
C ALA A 92 -16.38 22.85 -10.62
N TYR A 93 -15.67 21.79 -10.23
CA TYR A 93 -16.07 20.95 -9.10
C TYR A 93 -16.26 21.77 -7.82
N ASP A 94 -15.24 22.52 -7.41
CA ASP A 94 -15.25 23.23 -6.12
C ASP A 94 -16.30 24.36 -6.04
N ILE A 95 -16.65 24.97 -7.18
CA ILE A 95 -17.68 26.02 -7.26
C ILE A 95 -19.11 25.45 -7.38
N LEU A 96 -19.29 24.36 -8.12
CA LEU A 96 -20.62 23.78 -8.36
C LEU A 96 -21.06 22.85 -7.23
N PHE A 97 -20.12 22.09 -6.65
CA PHE A 97 -20.40 21.03 -5.68
C PHE A 97 -19.66 21.19 -4.35
N GLY A 98 -18.57 21.98 -4.34
CA GLY A 98 -17.75 22.22 -3.15
C GLY A 98 -18.27 23.35 -2.26
N GLN A 99 -17.38 23.87 -1.40
CA GLN A 99 -17.74 24.94 -0.47
C GLN A 99 -17.75 26.33 -1.11
N GLY A 100 -17.20 26.49 -2.33
CA GLY A 100 -17.24 27.76 -3.08
C GLY A 100 -16.48 28.92 -2.43
N ILE A 101 -15.49 28.64 -1.58
CA ILE A 101 -14.91 29.62 -0.63
C ILE A 101 -13.99 30.66 -1.27
N ALA A 102 -13.43 30.42 -2.46
CA ALA A 102 -12.41 31.31 -3.05
C ALA A 102 -12.61 31.59 -4.54
N VAL A 103 -12.70 32.87 -4.93
CA VAL A 103 -12.81 33.35 -6.33
C VAL A 103 -11.51 33.97 -6.84
N SER A 104 -10.41 33.84 -6.10
CA SER A 104 -9.12 34.40 -6.52
C SER A 104 -8.54 33.60 -7.69
N GLY A 105 -8.22 34.29 -8.80
CA GLY A 105 -7.61 33.69 -9.99
C GLY A 105 -8.49 33.70 -11.24
N SER A 106 -7.85 33.68 -12.41
CA SER A 106 -8.57 33.82 -13.69
C SER A 106 -9.50 32.64 -14.01
N ALA A 107 -9.17 31.43 -13.54
CA ALA A 107 -10.01 30.24 -13.77
C ALA A 107 -11.28 30.29 -12.91
N GLU A 108 -11.12 30.70 -11.65
CA GLU A 108 -12.20 30.94 -10.70
C GLU A 108 -13.16 32.01 -11.20
N GLN A 109 -12.61 33.15 -11.65
CA GLN A 109 -13.40 34.25 -12.20
C GLN A 109 -14.20 33.80 -13.41
N LEU A 110 -13.61 33.02 -14.32
CA LEU A 110 -14.32 32.44 -15.47
C LEU A 110 -15.50 31.57 -15.01
N ILE A 111 -15.24 30.60 -14.13
CA ILE A 111 -16.29 29.67 -13.69
C ILE A 111 -17.38 30.38 -12.90
N MET A 112 -17.02 31.36 -12.04
CA MET A 112 -18.00 32.16 -11.31
C MET A 112 -18.84 33.04 -12.24
N LEU A 113 -18.23 33.66 -13.25
CA LEU A 113 -18.94 34.46 -14.25
C LEU A 113 -19.99 33.63 -15.01
N HIS A 114 -19.70 32.36 -15.27
CA HIS A 114 -20.61 31.45 -15.99
C HIS A 114 -21.39 30.49 -15.08
N LYS A 115 -21.40 30.73 -13.76
CA LYS A 115 -21.97 29.81 -12.76
C LYS A 115 -23.42 29.44 -13.05
N ASP A 116 -24.27 30.41 -13.39
CA ASP A 116 -25.69 30.17 -13.67
C ASP A 116 -25.91 29.39 -14.97
N THR A 117 -25.06 29.60 -15.96
CA THR A 117 -25.08 28.80 -17.20
C THR A 117 -24.69 27.35 -16.94
N LEU A 118 -23.67 27.12 -16.09
CA LEU A 118 -23.24 25.78 -15.69
C LEU A 118 -24.32 25.07 -14.85
N ARG A 119 -25.00 25.80 -13.93
CA ARG A 119 -26.13 25.27 -13.16
C ARG A 119 -27.30 24.86 -14.04
N ARG A 120 -27.70 25.71 -15.00
CA ARG A 120 -28.76 25.36 -15.97
C ARG A 120 -28.40 24.16 -16.85
N ALA A 121 -27.13 24.02 -17.21
CA ALA A 121 -26.66 22.84 -17.95
C ALA A 121 -26.74 21.58 -17.08
N LEU A 122 -26.39 21.66 -15.80
CA LEU A 122 -26.54 20.57 -14.84
C LEU A 122 -28.00 20.17 -14.62
N GLU A 123 -28.90 21.14 -14.44
CA GLU A 123 -30.35 20.90 -14.33
C GLU A 123 -30.91 20.18 -15.55
N ARG A 124 -30.48 20.57 -16.76
CA ARG A 124 -30.84 19.88 -18.01
C ARG A 124 -30.36 18.43 -18.02
N ILE A 125 -29.16 18.15 -17.52
CA ILE A 125 -28.63 16.79 -17.41
C ILE A 125 -29.46 15.98 -16.40
N CYS A 126 -29.79 16.55 -15.23
CA CYS A 126 -30.66 15.91 -14.24
C CYS A 126 -32.03 15.57 -14.83
N ALA A 127 -32.67 16.54 -15.50
CA ALA A 127 -33.96 16.34 -16.15
C ALA A 127 -33.90 15.26 -17.24
N LYS A 128 -32.85 15.27 -18.08
CA LYS A 128 -32.65 14.27 -19.13
C LYS A 128 -32.50 12.85 -18.56
N ARG A 129 -31.82 12.70 -17.42
CA ARG A 129 -31.64 11.42 -16.73
C ARG A 129 -32.75 11.08 -15.74
N LYS A 130 -33.78 11.93 -15.62
CA LYS A 130 -34.93 11.77 -14.71
C LYS A 130 -34.53 11.61 -13.25
N VAL A 131 -33.52 12.36 -12.80
CA VAL A 131 -33.05 12.35 -11.40
C VAL A 131 -33.32 13.67 -10.70
N SER A 132 -33.59 13.60 -9.40
CA SER A 132 -33.91 14.75 -8.55
C SER A 132 -32.67 15.43 -7.95
N SER A 133 -31.59 14.69 -7.75
CA SER A 133 -30.34 15.21 -7.17
C SER A 133 -29.12 14.91 -8.02
N VAL A 134 -28.04 15.66 -7.81
CA VAL A 134 -26.76 15.42 -8.49
C VAL A 134 -26.13 14.14 -7.97
N GLU A 135 -26.36 13.82 -6.70
CA GLU A 135 -25.91 12.60 -6.06
C GLU A 135 -26.47 11.36 -6.76
N ASP A 136 -27.69 11.45 -7.31
CA ASP A 136 -28.33 10.39 -8.10
C ASP A 136 -27.70 10.24 -9.51
N LEU A 137 -27.00 11.26 -10.02
CA LEU A 137 -26.25 11.16 -11.28
C LEU A 137 -24.97 10.34 -11.10
N LEU A 138 -24.44 10.29 -9.88
CA LEU A 138 -23.36 9.40 -9.51
C LEU A 138 -24.01 8.03 -9.34
N GLY A 139 -23.63 7.05 -10.17
CA GLY A 139 -24.18 5.69 -10.09
C GLY A 139 -24.07 5.10 -8.68
N LYS A 140 -24.66 3.89 -8.47
CA LYS A 140 -24.71 3.22 -7.15
C LYS A 140 -23.45 3.49 -6.33
N LYS A 141 -23.61 4.11 -5.15
CA LYS A 141 -22.52 4.28 -4.19
C LYS A 141 -21.88 2.90 -4.01
N THR A 142 -20.60 2.77 -4.37
CA THR A 142 -19.81 1.61 -3.97
C THR A 142 -19.77 1.66 -2.45
N GLU A 143 -20.63 0.88 -1.79
CA GLU A 143 -20.58 0.68 -0.35
C GLU A 143 -19.29 -0.07 -0.05
N VAL A 144 -18.22 0.69 0.18
CA VAL A 144 -16.98 0.12 0.69
C VAL A 144 -17.26 -0.28 2.13
N LYS A 145 -17.37 -1.58 2.38
CA LYS A 145 -17.52 -2.10 3.74
C LYS A 145 -16.43 -1.50 4.63
N PRO A 146 -16.76 -1.00 5.85
CA PRO A 146 -15.78 -0.43 6.75
C PRO A 146 -14.73 -1.50 7.10
N LYS A 147 -13.49 -1.31 6.65
CA LYS A 147 -12.39 -2.24 6.97
C LYS A 147 -11.74 -1.87 8.30
N PRO A 148 -11.37 -2.87 9.13
CA PRO A 148 -10.61 -2.60 10.34
C PRO A 148 -9.26 -1.96 10.01
N ARG A 149 -8.70 -1.23 10.98
CA ARG A 149 -7.39 -0.62 10.87
C ARG A 149 -6.35 -1.57 11.47
N PHE A 150 -5.56 -2.19 10.61
CA PHE A 150 -4.40 -2.98 11.02
C PHE A 150 -3.18 -2.11 11.32
N LEU A 151 -2.47 -2.50 12.37
CA LEU A 151 -1.29 -1.82 12.87
C LEU A 151 -0.27 -2.88 13.30
N ARG A 152 0.96 -2.80 12.78
CA ARG A 152 2.07 -3.68 13.18
C ARG A 152 2.99 -2.94 14.15
N VAL A 153 3.25 -3.53 15.30
CA VAL A 153 4.17 -2.99 16.30
C VAL A 153 5.61 -3.18 15.84
N ASN A 154 6.45 -2.17 16.07
CA ASN A 154 7.88 -2.24 15.83
C ASN A 154 8.57 -2.71 17.11
N THR A 155 8.75 -4.03 17.24
CA THR A 155 9.38 -4.67 18.39
C THR A 155 10.85 -4.26 18.62
N LEU A 156 11.47 -3.59 17.64
CA LEU A 156 12.80 -2.98 17.81
C LEU A 156 12.79 -1.68 18.64
N LYS A 157 11.61 -1.09 18.87
CA LYS A 157 11.46 0.21 19.54
C LYS A 157 10.50 0.21 20.72
N THR A 158 9.60 -0.76 20.80
CA THR A 158 8.54 -0.80 21.83
C THR A 158 7.99 -2.22 21.96
N THR A 159 7.15 -2.47 22.96
CA THR A 159 6.46 -3.74 23.16
C THR A 159 5.00 -3.65 22.74
N THR A 160 4.40 -4.79 22.40
CA THR A 160 2.98 -4.84 22.01
C THR A 160 2.08 -4.41 23.16
N GLU A 161 2.41 -4.78 24.39
CA GLU A 161 1.67 -4.44 25.62
C GLU A 161 1.67 -2.92 25.86
N SER A 162 2.82 -2.25 25.68
CA SER A 162 2.92 -0.80 25.84
C SER A 162 2.07 -0.05 24.82
N VAL A 163 2.05 -0.52 23.57
CA VAL A 163 1.22 0.07 22.51
C VAL A 163 -0.27 -0.16 22.78
N VAL A 164 -0.65 -1.35 23.24
CA VAL A 164 -2.04 -1.67 23.62
C VAL A 164 -2.48 -0.76 24.76
N GLU A 165 -1.68 -0.59 25.81
CA GLU A 165 -2.01 0.29 26.93
C GLU A 165 -2.22 1.75 26.49
N GLU A 166 -1.37 2.25 25.58
CA GLU A 166 -1.48 3.61 25.06
C GLU A 166 -2.74 3.79 24.19
N LEU A 167 -3.00 2.86 23.26
CA LEU A 167 -4.11 2.96 22.31
C LEU A 167 -5.48 2.62 22.94
N SER A 168 -5.51 1.75 23.95
CA SER A 168 -6.75 1.35 24.64
C SER A 168 -7.42 2.51 25.39
N LYS A 169 -6.67 3.60 25.63
CA LYS A 169 -7.21 4.85 26.20
C LYS A 169 -8.12 5.61 25.24
N ILE A 170 -8.00 5.35 23.94
CA ILE A 170 -8.65 6.12 22.86
C ILE A 170 -9.58 5.24 22.02
N HIS A 171 -9.20 3.98 21.80
CA HIS A 171 -9.89 3.06 20.92
C HIS A 171 -10.00 1.68 21.55
N MET A 172 -10.98 0.89 21.09
CA MET A 172 -10.94 -0.56 21.29
C MET A 172 -9.75 -1.13 20.50
N VAL A 173 -8.97 -2.03 21.10
CA VAL A 173 -7.78 -2.61 20.49
C VAL A 173 -7.79 -4.11 20.69
N ASP A 174 -7.86 -4.85 19.59
CA ASP A 174 -7.74 -6.30 19.59
C ASP A 174 -6.36 -6.73 19.09
N LYS A 175 -5.85 -7.87 19.57
CA LYS A 175 -4.65 -8.51 19.03
C LYS A 175 -5.05 -9.47 17.92
N ASP A 176 -4.27 -9.51 16.84
CA ASP A 176 -4.47 -10.50 15.77
C ASP A 176 -4.10 -11.90 16.24
N ASP A 177 -4.85 -12.89 15.79
CA ASP A 177 -4.73 -14.30 16.16
C ASP A 177 -3.64 -15.05 15.37
N MET A 178 -3.27 -14.57 14.19
CA MET A 178 -2.36 -15.27 13.27
C MET A 178 -1.03 -14.53 13.07
N VAL A 179 -1.05 -13.20 13.13
CA VAL A 179 0.12 -12.37 12.88
C VAL A 179 0.63 -11.80 14.22
N PRO A 180 1.81 -12.22 14.69
CA PRO A 180 2.41 -11.67 15.89
C PRO A 180 2.56 -10.15 15.82
N ASP A 181 2.39 -9.49 16.95
CA ASP A 181 2.59 -8.04 17.10
C ASP A 181 1.70 -7.18 16.18
N MET A 182 0.59 -7.74 15.69
CA MET A 182 -0.42 -7.03 14.94
C MET A 182 -1.62 -6.70 15.82
N LEU A 183 -2.04 -5.44 15.74
CA LEU A 183 -3.21 -4.91 16.42
C LEU A 183 -4.28 -4.55 15.40
N VAL A 184 -5.53 -4.75 15.80
CA VAL A 184 -6.73 -4.50 15.03
C VAL A 184 -7.53 -3.41 15.75
N LEU A 185 -7.78 -2.31 15.05
CA LEU A 185 -8.56 -1.18 15.56
C LEU A 185 -9.86 -1.01 14.75
N PRO A 186 -10.89 -0.35 15.33
CA PRO A 186 -12.14 -0.07 14.66
C PRO A 186 -11.97 0.63 13.30
N PRO A 187 -12.86 0.36 12.33
CA PRO A 187 -12.87 1.07 11.06
C PRO A 187 -12.90 2.60 11.24
N GLY A 188 -12.22 3.33 10.36
CA GLY A 188 -12.17 4.80 10.40
C GLY A 188 -11.15 5.39 11.37
N THR A 189 -10.47 4.58 12.18
CA THR A 189 -9.39 5.03 13.06
C THR A 189 -8.24 5.66 12.27
N ASP A 190 -7.93 6.93 12.57
CA ASP A 190 -6.84 7.69 11.96
C ASP A 190 -5.69 7.90 12.96
N LEU A 191 -4.54 7.29 12.65
CA LEU A 191 -3.32 7.39 13.46
C LEU A 191 -2.16 8.06 12.71
N HIS A 192 -2.38 8.63 11.52
CA HIS A 192 -1.26 9.11 10.68
C HIS A 192 -0.43 10.21 11.37
N SER A 193 -1.06 11.02 12.21
CA SER A 193 -0.41 12.08 12.99
C SER A 193 -0.07 11.65 14.42
N HIS A 194 -0.39 10.42 14.82
CA HIS A 194 -0.18 9.93 16.17
C HIS A 194 1.32 9.69 16.44
N GLN A 195 1.79 9.97 17.65
CA GLN A 195 3.22 9.89 18.00
C GLN A 195 3.80 8.48 17.78
N LEU A 196 3.01 7.44 18.05
CA LEU A 196 3.40 6.05 17.77
C LEU A 196 3.79 5.84 16.30
N VAL A 197 3.02 6.41 15.37
CA VAL A 197 3.28 6.29 13.93
C VAL A 197 4.45 7.18 13.52
N THR A 198 4.46 8.46 13.93
CA THR A 198 5.50 9.41 13.52
C THR A 198 6.88 9.06 14.07
N ASN A 199 6.94 8.45 15.26
CA ASN A 199 8.20 8.00 15.89
C ASN A 199 8.62 6.60 15.39
N GLY A 200 7.83 5.98 14.52
CA GLY A 200 8.07 4.66 13.95
C GLY A 200 8.03 3.53 14.99
N LYS A 201 7.27 3.70 16.08
CA LYS A 201 6.97 2.64 17.06
C LYS A 201 5.94 1.65 16.51
N VAL A 202 5.10 2.10 15.57
CA VAL A 202 4.09 1.27 14.91
C VAL A 202 4.02 1.61 13.42
N PHE A 203 3.57 0.66 12.61
CA PHE A 203 3.37 0.80 11.17
C PHE A 203 1.92 0.52 10.79
N LEU A 204 1.29 1.39 10.00
CA LEU A 204 -0.02 1.14 9.42
C LEU A 204 0.15 0.22 8.20
N GLN A 205 -0.04 -1.09 8.40
CA GLN A 205 0.23 -2.13 7.39
C GLN A 205 -0.88 -3.18 7.44
N GLY A 206 -1.39 -3.59 6.26
CA GLY A 206 -2.44 -4.61 6.15
C GLY A 206 -2.00 -5.99 6.64
N LYS A 207 -2.95 -6.79 7.15
CA LYS A 207 -2.70 -8.15 7.65
C LYS A 207 -2.04 -9.03 6.60
N ALA A 208 -2.59 -9.06 5.39
CA ALA A 208 -2.09 -9.91 4.31
C ALA A 208 -0.62 -9.59 3.94
N SER A 209 -0.27 -8.31 3.86
CA SER A 209 1.12 -7.89 3.66
C SER A 209 2.08 -8.39 4.76
N CYS A 210 1.64 -8.41 6.03
CA CYS A 210 2.44 -8.91 7.15
C CYS A 210 2.54 -10.45 7.17
N MET A 211 1.49 -11.15 6.74
CA MET A 211 1.48 -12.61 6.66
C MET A 211 2.62 -13.15 5.79
N ALA A 212 3.06 -12.42 4.75
CA ALA A 212 4.16 -12.84 3.90
C ALA A 212 5.50 -12.95 4.66
N ALA A 213 5.79 -12.00 5.55
CA ALA A 213 6.99 -12.03 6.37
C ALA A 213 6.92 -13.13 7.45
N VAL A 214 5.73 -13.33 8.02
CA VAL A 214 5.49 -14.40 9.01
C VAL A 214 5.59 -15.79 8.37
N ALA A 215 5.05 -15.99 7.16
CA ALA A 215 5.20 -17.23 6.40
C ALA A 215 6.67 -17.56 6.10
N LEU A 216 7.48 -16.53 5.82
CA LEU A 216 8.91 -16.72 5.61
C LEU A 216 9.61 -17.23 6.88
N CYS A 217 9.15 -16.80 8.06
CA CYS A 217 9.64 -17.21 9.38
C CYS A 217 11.18 -17.21 9.47
N PRO A 218 11.85 -16.06 9.24
CA PRO A 218 13.29 -15.97 9.39
C PRO A 218 13.66 -16.15 10.87
N LYS A 219 14.65 -17.02 11.18
CA LYS A 219 15.10 -17.20 12.57
C LYS A 219 16.27 -16.26 12.92
N PRO A 220 16.40 -15.86 14.19
CA PRO A 220 17.56 -15.12 14.66
C PRO A 220 18.88 -15.81 14.29
N GLY A 221 19.90 -15.02 13.93
CA GLY A 221 21.22 -15.52 13.55
C GLY A 221 21.34 -16.06 12.12
N TRP A 222 20.25 -16.12 11.34
CA TRP A 222 20.35 -16.48 9.93
C TRP A 222 21.21 -15.48 9.16
N LYS A 223 22.14 -16.01 8.36
CA LYS A 223 22.72 -15.28 7.22
C LYS A 223 21.67 -15.21 6.09
N VAL A 224 22.08 -14.88 4.86
CA VAL A 224 21.17 -14.83 3.70
C VAL A 224 20.67 -16.24 3.32
N ARG A 225 19.66 -16.74 4.05
CA ARG A 225 19.03 -18.06 3.87
C ARG A 225 17.57 -17.99 3.44
N ALA A 226 16.99 -16.81 3.43
CA ALA A 226 15.58 -16.61 3.18
C ALA A 226 15.35 -15.43 2.27
N ILE A 227 14.41 -15.56 1.33
CA ILE A 227 14.02 -14.48 0.42
C ILE A 227 12.51 -14.26 0.54
N LEU A 228 12.11 -13.03 0.85
CA LEU A 228 10.75 -12.55 0.61
C LEU A 228 10.75 -11.86 -0.76
N LEU A 229 10.20 -12.54 -1.77
CA LEU A 229 10.04 -12.02 -3.11
C LEU A 229 8.63 -11.41 -3.26
N ASP A 230 8.58 -10.08 -3.20
CA ASP A 230 7.39 -9.26 -3.46
C ASP A 230 7.62 -8.44 -4.76
N PRO A 231 7.47 -9.07 -5.94
CA PRO A 231 7.77 -8.44 -7.21
C PRO A 231 6.68 -7.45 -7.61
N SER A 232 6.95 -6.62 -8.62
CA SER A 232 5.91 -5.76 -9.20
C SER A 232 4.71 -6.59 -9.69
N CYS A 233 3.54 -6.31 -9.12
CA CYS A 233 2.24 -6.90 -9.42
C CYS A 233 1.31 -5.88 -10.09
N SER A 234 0.20 -6.37 -10.64
CA SER A 234 -0.84 -5.52 -11.22
C SER A 234 -1.43 -4.54 -10.19
N GLY A 235 -1.45 -4.92 -8.91
CA GLY A 235 -2.10 -4.19 -7.83
C GLY A 235 -3.60 -4.37 -7.78
N SER A 236 -4.15 -5.36 -8.49
CA SER A 236 -5.61 -5.57 -8.61
C SER A 236 -6.26 -5.91 -7.26
N GLY A 237 -5.54 -6.53 -6.34
CA GLY A 237 -6.03 -6.83 -4.99
C GLY A 237 -6.12 -5.62 -4.04
N ILE A 238 -5.50 -4.49 -4.40
CA ILE A 238 -5.55 -3.24 -3.64
C ILE A 238 -6.20 -2.09 -4.45
N SER A 239 -7.01 -2.43 -5.45
CA SER A 239 -7.65 -1.49 -6.37
C SER A 239 -8.54 -0.48 -5.62
N THR A 240 -9.25 -0.94 -4.58
CA THR A 240 -10.10 -0.09 -3.74
C THR A 240 -9.27 0.88 -2.90
N GLU A 241 -8.19 0.41 -2.28
CA GLU A 241 -7.28 1.21 -1.45
C GLU A 241 -6.52 2.25 -2.27
N ARG A 242 -6.23 1.93 -3.53
CA ARG A 242 -5.62 2.84 -4.51
C ARG A 242 -6.60 3.82 -5.15
N LEU A 243 -7.90 3.61 -4.93
CA LEU A 243 -9.00 4.40 -5.49
C LEU A 243 -9.10 4.27 -7.02
N ASP A 244 -8.79 3.09 -7.56
CA ASP A 244 -8.80 2.86 -9.01
C ASP A 244 -10.24 2.97 -9.56
N TYR A 245 -11.29 2.74 -8.75
CA TYR A 245 -12.71 2.97 -9.10
C TYR A 245 -13.08 4.43 -9.42
N LEU A 246 -12.22 5.39 -9.08
CA LEU A 246 -12.39 6.79 -9.47
C LEU A 246 -11.85 7.09 -10.87
N LEU A 247 -11.13 6.15 -11.49
CA LEU A 247 -10.49 6.34 -12.77
C LEU A 247 -11.44 6.05 -13.93
N PRO A 248 -11.39 6.83 -15.02
CA PRO A 248 -12.20 6.58 -16.22
C PRO A 248 -12.05 5.16 -16.79
N SER A 249 -10.84 4.60 -16.77
CA SER A 249 -10.59 3.24 -17.27
C SER A 249 -11.29 2.14 -16.50
N HIS A 250 -11.59 2.33 -15.20
CA HIS A 250 -12.23 1.29 -14.38
C HIS A 250 -13.60 0.87 -14.93
N SER A 251 -14.37 1.81 -15.47
CA SER A 251 -15.67 1.51 -16.13
C SER A 251 -15.55 0.81 -17.48
N ARG A 252 -14.34 0.77 -18.07
CA ARG A 252 -14.05 0.12 -19.35
C ARG A 252 -13.46 -1.28 -19.18
N ASP A 253 -12.79 -1.52 -18.06
CA ASP A 253 -12.20 -2.82 -17.73
C ASP A 253 -13.26 -3.89 -17.40
N ASP A 254 -14.54 -3.54 -17.23
CA ASP A 254 -15.66 -4.50 -17.21
C ASP A 254 -15.93 -5.15 -18.59
N GLN A 255 -15.33 -4.64 -19.68
CA GLN A 255 -15.51 -5.16 -21.05
C GLN A 255 -14.28 -5.91 -21.60
N ASP A 256 -13.08 -5.65 -21.08
CA ASP A 256 -11.84 -6.38 -21.42
C ASP A 256 -11.58 -7.43 -20.34
N ASP A 257 -11.34 -8.70 -20.69
CA ASP A 257 -10.93 -9.71 -19.71
C ASP A 257 -9.60 -9.29 -19.04
N ALA A 258 -9.71 -8.73 -17.84
CA ALA A 258 -8.60 -8.13 -17.09
C ALA A 258 -7.47 -9.13 -16.82
N SER A 259 -7.76 -10.44 -16.80
CA SER A 259 -6.76 -11.51 -16.65
C SER A 259 -5.86 -11.66 -17.88
N THR A 260 -6.35 -11.25 -19.05
CA THR A 260 -5.69 -11.36 -20.37
C THR A 260 -5.00 -10.06 -20.81
N SER A 261 -5.02 -9.02 -19.96
CA SER A 261 -4.34 -7.75 -20.26
C SER A 261 -2.86 -7.96 -20.56
N SER A 262 -2.37 -7.38 -21.67
CA SER A 262 -0.95 -7.45 -22.07
C SER A 262 0.02 -6.98 -20.97
N ARG A 263 -0.46 -6.13 -20.04
CA ARG A 263 0.29 -5.71 -18.85
C ARG A 263 0.45 -6.86 -17.84
N VAL A 264 -0.63 -7.58 -17.54
CA VAL A 264 -0.65 -8.71 -16.59
C VAL A 264 0.29 -9.81 -17.11
N MET A 265 0.25 -10.13 -18.40
CA MET A 265 1.16 -11.11 -19.00
C MET A 265 2.64 -10.71 -18.93
N LYS A 266 2.97 -9.43 -19.17
CA LYS A 266 4.35 -8.91 -19.02
C LYS A 266 4.83 -8.97 -17.57
N LEU A 267 3.96 -8.65 -16.62
CA LEU A 267 4.26 -8.74 -15.19
C LEU A 267 4.47 -10.20 -14.77
N SER A 268 3.59 -11.12 -15.19
CA SER A 268 3.74 -12.56 -14.96
C SER A 268 5.07 -13.10 -15.50
N ALA A 269 5.47 -12.72 -16.72
CA ALA A 269 6.77 -13.12 -17.28
C ALA A 269 7.95 -12.60 -16.44
N PHE A 270 7.89 -11.35 -15.97
CA PHE A 270 8.89 -10.80 -15.06
C PHE A 270 8.92 -11.53 -13.72
N GLN A 271 7.75 -11.83 -13.15
CA GLN A 271 7.59 -12.53 -11.88
C GLN A 271 8.19 -13.95 -11.95
N LYS A 272 7.93 -14.69 -13.03
CA LYS A 272 8.55 -16.00 -13.29
C LYS A 272 10.07 -15.90 -13.28
N LYS A 273 10.65 -14.94 -14.02
CA LYS A 273 12.10 -14.72 -14.05
C LYS A 273 12.67 -14.38 -12.67
N ALA A 274 11.99 -13.52 -11.91
CA ALA A 274 12.42 -13.12 -10.58
C ALA A 274 12.37 -14.30 -9.60
N LEU A 275 11.33 -15.12 -9.65
CA LEU A 275 11.18 -16.30 -8.79
C LEU A 275 12.19 -17.39 -9.14
N SER A 276 12.42 -17.68 -10.43
CA SER A 276 13.51 -18.57 -10.86
C SER A 276 14.86 -18.12 -10.30
N HIS A 277 15.14 -16.82 -10.36
CA HIS A 277 16.38 -16.28 -9.85
C HIS A 277 16.48 -16.40 -8.33
N ALA A 278 15.41 -16.10 -7.58
CA ALA A 278 15.39 -16.24 -6.12
C ALA A 278 15.66 -17.69 -5.68
N LEU A 279 15.10 -18.68 -6.37
CA LEU A 279 15.32 -20.11 -6.08
C LEU A 279 16.74 -20.58 -6.42
N SER A 280 17.43 -19.91 -7.35
CA SER A 280 18.79 -20.30 -7.79
C SER A 280 19.89 -20.03 -6.76
N PHE A 281 19.60 -19.27 -5.69
CA PHE A 281 20.60 -18.97 -4.67
C PHE A 281 20.93 -20.22 -3.84
N PRO A 282 22.22 -20.62 -3.76
CA PRO A 282 22.60 -21.93 -3.21
C PRO A 282 22.36 -22.04 -1.70
N SER A 283 22.58 -20.97 -0.94
CA SER A 283 22.38 -20.95 0.52
C SER A 283 20.95 -20.62 0.94
N VAL A 284 20.05 -20.37 0.00
CA VAL A 284 18.65 -20.04 0.30
C VAL A 284 17.88 -21.33 0.54
N GLU A 285 17.26 -21.39 1.71
CA GLU A 285 16.46 -22.50 2.22
C GLU A 285 14.96 -22.20 2.13
N ARG A 286 14.56 -20.92 2.15
CA ARG A 286 13.14 -20.52 2.12
C ARG A 286 12.92 -19.36 1.17
N VAL A 287 11.90 -19.47 0.33
CA VAL A 287 11.46 -18.38 -0.54
C VAL A 287 9.96 -18.21 -0.38
N VAL A 288 9.54 -17.03 0.08
CA VAL A 288 8.13 -16.63 -0.02
C VAL A 288 7.98 -15.79 -1.28
N TYR A 289 7.11 -16.24 -2.17
CA TYR A 289 6.60 -15.45 -3.27
C TYR A 289 5.25 -14.85 -2.85
N SER A 290 5.09 -13.54 -2.98
CA SER A 290 3.82 -12.88 -2.67
C SER A 290 3.43 -11.85 -3.72
N THR A 291 2.13 -11.65 -3.91
CA THR A 291 1.63 -10.57 -4.77
C THR A 291 0.41 -9.89 -4.16
N CYS A 292 0.22 -8.64 -4.58
CA CYS A 292 -0.95 -7.82 -4.36
C CYS A 292 -2.01 -7.97 -5.48
N SER A 293 -2.09 -9.16 -6.10
CA SER A 293 -2.94 -9.44 -7.27
C SER A 293 -3.99 -10.51 -6.97
N ILE A 294 -5.17 -10.34 -7.55
CA ILE A 294 -6.21 -11.37 -7.58
C ILE A 294 -6.11 -12.26 -8.84
N HIS A 295 -5.31 -11.89 -9.83
CA HIS A 295 -5.25 -12.59 -11.11
C HIS A 295 -4.43 -13.88 -11.03
N GLN A 296 -5.02 -14.99 -11.49
CA GLN A 296 -4.36 -16.29 -11.59
C GLN A 296 -3.05 -16.24 -12.38
N ALA A 297 -3.02 -15.46 -13.46
CA ALA A 297 -1.85 -15.28 -14.33
C ALA A 297 -0.60 -14.76 -13.58
N GLU A 298 -0.79 -14.00 -12.50
CA GLU A 298 0.29 -13.50 -11.64
C GLU A 298 0.50 -14.35 -10.39
N ASN A 299 -0.29 -15.40 -10.18
CA ASN A 299 -0.32 -16.17 -8.94
C ASN A 299 -0.04 -17.63 -9.24
N GLU A 300 -1.09 -18.45 -9.36
CA GLU A 300 -0.99 -19.89 -9.58
C GLU A 300 -0.21 -20.23 -10.86
N ASP A 301 -0.41 -19.47 -11.95
CA ASP A 301 0.27 -19.75 -13.22
C ASP A 301 1.77 -19.44 -13.15
N VAL A 302 2.18 -18.53 -12.26
CA VAL A 302 3.60 -18.27 -11.99
C VAL A 302 4.18 -19.42 -11.18
N VAL A 303 3.49 -19.85 -10.13
CA VAL A 303 3.93 -20.96 -9.28
C VAL A 303 4.02 -22.25 -10.07
N ASN A 304 2.96 -22.64 -10.77
CA ASN A 304 2.89 -23.86 -11.58
C ASN A 304 4.02 -23.92 -12.61
N ALA A 305 4.29 -22.82 -13.32
CA ALA A 305 5.38 -22.74 -14.29
C ALA A 305 6.78 -22.90 -13.68
N ILE A 306 6.95 -22.58 -12.39
CA ILE A 306 8.24 -22.65 -11.70
C ILE A 306 8.41 -23.96 -10.92
N LEU A 307 7.34 -24.70 -10.62
CA LEU A 307 7.42 -25.92 -9.80
C LEU A 307 8.45 -26.94 -10.28
N PRO A 308 8.53 -27.30 -11.59
CA PRO A 308 9.55 -28.25 -12.05
C PRO A 308 10.97 -27.80 -11.75
N LEU A 309 11.26 -26.49 -11.92
CA LEU A 309 12.55 -25.91 -11.58
C LEU A 309 12.78 -25.94 -10.07
N ALA A 310 11.79 -25.53 -9.28
CA ALA A 310 11.88 -25.54 -7.82
C ALA A 310 12.22 -26.94 -7.29
N THR A 311 11.51 -27.97 -7.76
CA THR A 311 11.75 -29.38 -7.39
C THR A 311 13.15 -29.83 -7.80
N SER A 312 13.63 -29.47 -9.00
CA SER A 312 15.01 -29.81 -9.42
C SER A 312 16.09 -29.18 -8.53
N LEU A 313 15.78 -28.05 -7.90
CA LEU A 313 16.64 -27.35 -6.95
C LEU A 313 16.41 -27.83 -5.50
N GLY A 314 15.60 -28.85 -5.28
CA GLY A 314 15.29 -29.42 -3.97
C GLY A 314 14.27 -28.63 -3.15
N PHE A 315 13.54 -27.70 -3.76
CA PHE A 315 12.44 -26.99 -3.09
C PHE A 315 11.11 -27.74 -3.26
N GLU A 316 10.27 -27.62 -2.24
CA GLU A 316 8.86 -28.03 -2.27
C GLU A 316 7.95 -26.90 -1.82
N LEU A 317 6.68 -26.96 -2.23
CA LEU A 317 5.64 -26.09 -1.70
C LEU A 317 5.25 -26.55 -0.30
N VAL A 318 5.18 -25.60 0.63
CA VAL A 318 4.73 -25.84 2.01
C VAL A 318 3.52 -24.98 2.28
N THR A 319 2.53 -25.52 3.01
CA THR A 319 1.34 -24.80 3.47
C THR A 319 1.72 -23.75 4.54
N PRO A 320 1.69 -22.44 4.23
CA PRO A 320 1.76 -21.43 5.27
C PRO A 320 0.37 -21.28 5.91
N PHE A 321 0.31 -21.03 7.22
CA PHE A 321 -0.95 -20.87 7.97
C PHE A 321 -2.00 -21.97 7.69
N PRO A 322 -1.78 -23.22 8.14
CA PRO A 322 -2.70 -24.34 7.89
C PRO A 322 -4.16 -24.07 8.30
N GLN A 323 -4.37 -23.22 9.30
CA GLN A 323 -5.68 -22.78 9.79
C GLN A 323 -6.41 -21.81 8.84
N TRP A 324 -5.71 -21.23 7.87
CA TRP A 324 -6.29 -20.30 6.90
C TRP A 324 -7.10 -21.05 5.84
N ARG A 325 -8.39 -20.74 5.75
CA ARG A 325 -9.34 -21.51 4.94
C ARG A 325 -9.19 -21.27 3.44
N ARG A 326 -8.95 -20.03 3.00
CA ARG A 326 -8.91 -19.67 1.58
C ARG A 326 -7.55 -20.00 0.96
N ARG A 327 -7.52 -20.99 0.07
CA ARG A 327 -6.29 -21.45 -0.60
C ARG A 327 -6.20 -20.93 -2.04
N GLY A 328 -5.18 -21.36 -2.77
CA GLY A 328 -5.04 -21.09 -4.20
C GLY A 328 -6.19 -21.67 -5.01
N LEU A 329 -6.38 -21.14 -6.21
CA LEU A 329 -7.34 -21.69 -7.17
C LEU A 329 -6.91 -23.10 -7.58
N PRO A 330 -7.81 -24.09 -7.67
CA PRO A 330 -7.47 -25.50 -7.92
C PRO A 330 -7.12 -25.75 -9.39
N VAL A 331 -6.02 -25.17 -9.86
CA VAL A 331 -5.60 -25.20 -11.27
C VAL A 331 -4.39 -26.11 -11.53
N PHE A 332 -3.75 -26.60 -10.47
CA PHE A 332 -2.69 -27.62 -10.53
C PHE A 332 -2.58 -28.37 -9.17
N GLU A 333 -1.96 -29.54 -9.15
CA GLU A 333 -1.71 -30.33 -7.92
C GLU A 333 -0.77 -29.60 -6.95
N GLY A 334 -1.19 -29.37 -5.71
CA GLY A 334 -0.47 -28.53 -4.74
C GLY A 334 -0.98 -27.08 -4.66
N SER A 335 -2.03 -26.72 -5.41
CA SER A 335 -2.69 -25.40 -5.28
C SER A 335 -3.24 -25.16 -3.88
N GLU A 336 -3.61 -26.24 -3.18
CA GLU A 336 -4.03 -26.23 -1.78
C GLU A 336 -2.91 -25.81 -0.83
N HIS A 337 -1.63 -25.80 -1.23
CA HIS A 337 -0.53 -25.26 -0.43
C HIS A 337 -0.43 -23.73 -0.51
N LEU A 338 -1.08 -23.11 -1.49
CA LEU A 338 -1.06 -21.67 -1.70
C LEU A 338 -2.06 -20.96 -0.79
N LEU A 339 -1.82 -19.68 -0.50
CA LEU A 339 -2.72 -18.86 0.31
C LEU A 339 -3.21 -17.67 -0.51
N ARG A 340 -4.53 -17.43 -0.46
CA ARG A 340 -5.18 -16.22 -0.99
C ARG A 340 -5.90 -15.48 0.12
N THR A 341 -5.91 -14.17 0.04
CA THR A 341 -6.82 -13.31 0.80
C THR A 341 -7.70 -12.53 -0.17
N ASP A 342 -8.93 -12.24 0.25
CA ASP A 342 -9.91 -11.52 -0.55
C ASP A 342 -10.66 -10.46 0.29
N PRO A 343 -11.22 -9.39 -0.30
CA PRO A 343 -12.17 -8.50 0.39
C PRO A 343 -13.31 -9.19 1.13
N GLU A 344 -13.76 -10.36 0.69
CA GLU A 344 -14.74 -11.18 1.43
C GLU A 344 -14.24 -11.61 2.81
N ASP A 345 -12.93 -11.80 2.96
CA ASP A 345 -12.26 -12.15 4.23
C ASP A 345 -11.99 -10.92 5.10
N GLY A 346 -12.49 -9.74 4.70
CA GLY A 346 -12.23 -8.46 5.37
C GLY A 346 -10.83 -7.87 5.08
N LEU A 347 -10.09 -8.44 4.13
CA LEU A 347 -8.71 -8.09 3.82
C LEU A 347 -8.56 -7.45 2.42
N GLU A 348 -7.32 -7.17 2.04
CA GLU A 348 -6.95 -6.84 0.67
C GLU A 348 -6.77 -8.13 -0.15
N GLY A 349 -6.90 -8.04 -1.48
CA GLY A 349 -6.56 -9.15 -2.36
C GLY A 349 -5.05 -9.41 -2.33
N PHE A 350 -4.64 -10.61 -1.91
CA PHE A 350 -3.24 -10.96 -1.75
C PHE A 350 -2.99 -12.44 -2.00
N PHE A 351 -1.76 -12.78 -2.36
CA PHE A 351 -1.33 -14.14 -2.65
C PHE A 351 0.01 -14.45 -1.98
N ILE A 352 0.16 -15.67 -1.45
CA ILE A 352 1.39 -16.17 -0.83
C ILE A 352 1.64 -17.61 -1.28
N ALA A 353 2.87 -17.88 -1.74
CA ALA A 353 3.41 -19.21 -1.96
C ALA A 353 4.74 -19.35 -1.20
N LEU A 354 4.88 -20.41 -0.40
CA LEU A 354 6.08 -20.70 0.37
C LEU A 354 6.81 -21.91 -0.22
N PHE A 355 8.04 -21.69 -0.65
CA PHE A 355 8.97 -22.73 -1.07
C PHE A 355 9.98 -23.00 0.05
N VAL A 356 10.20 -24.27 0.39
CA VAL A 356 11.21 -24.69 1.37
C VAL A 356 12.12 -25.73 0.74
N ARG A 357 13.43 -25.56 0.90
CA ARG A 357 14.43 -26.51 0.42
C ARG A 357 14.48 -27.70 1.38
N LYS A 358 14.33 -28.93 0.87
CA LYS A 358 14.56 -30.15 1.64
C LYS A 358 15.99 -30.16 2.15
N ALA A 359 16.17 -30.45 3.43
CA ALA A 359 17.48 -30.76 3.95
C ALA A 359 18.00 -32.01 3.24
N VAL A 360 19.21 -31.95 2.68
CA VAL A 360 19.91 -33.15 2.22
C VAL A 360 20.25 -33.93 3.48
N GLY A 361 19.73 -35.15 3.60
CA GLY A 361 19.80 -35.96 4.82
C GLY A 361 21.18 -35.99 5.46
N GLY A 362 21.28 -35.36 6.64
CA GLY A 362 21.99 -35.93 7.76
C GLY A 362 20.90 -36.38 8.72
N ASP A 363 20.94 -37.66 9.12
CA ASP A 363 19.99 -38.26 10.03
C ASP A 363 19.81 -37.36 11.27
N ALA A 364 18.65 -36.71 11.35
CA ALA A 364 18.23 -36.02 12.54
C ALA A 364 17.43 -37.04 13.36
N GLU A 365 18.08 -37.66 14.34
CA GLU A 365 17.39 -38.21 15.50
C GLU A 365 16.45 -37.13 16.05
N GLU A 366 15.18 -37.48 16.21
CA GLU A 366 14.23 -36.62 16.92
C GLU A 366 14.71 -36.44 18.37
N PRO A 367 14.82 -35.22 18.88
CA PRO A 367 15.13 -35.03 20.29
C PRO A 367 13.89 -35.38 21.12
N ASN A 368 14.02 -36.45 21.90
CA ASN A 368 13.08 -36.86 22.95
C ASN A 368 12.66 -35.66 23.82
N GLU A 369 11.35 -35.49 23.96
CA GLU A 369 10.73 -34.58 24.93
C GLU A 369 10.94 -35.11 26.36
N ASP A 370 12.13 -34.92 26.96
CA ASP A 370 12.31 -35.25 28.40
C ASP A 370 13.55 -34.60 29.06
N VAL A 371 13.94 -33.39 28.65
CA VAL A 371 14.93 -32.59 29.42
C VAL A 371 14.48 -31.13 29.54
N ALA A 372 13.28 -30.93 30.09
CA ALA A 372 12.78 -29.64 30.51
C ALA A 372 12.22 -29.72 31.94
N ALA A 373 12.98 -30.32 32.85
CA ALA A 373 12.59 -30.41 34.25
C ALA A 373 13.78 -30.45 35.22
N GLU A 374 14.84 -29.66 35.00
CA GLU A 374 15.88 -29.48 36.04
C GLU A 374 16.69 -28.20 35.83
N ALA A 375 16.06 -27.05 36.01
CA ALA A 375 16.74 -25.76 36.20
C ALA A 375 15.89 -24.80 37.03
N GLN A 376 15.45 -25.26 38.20
CA GLN A 376 14.96 -24.40 39.29
C GLN A 376 15.49 -24.94 40.62
N ARG A 377 16.67 -24.47 41.01
CA ARG A 377 17.19 -24.32 42.38
C ARG A 377 18.66 -23.88 42.29
N GLY A 378 18.98 -22.71 42.83
CA GLY A 378 20.36 -22.25 42.95
C GLY A 378 20.50 -20.72 42.96
N ASP A 379 20.45 -20.20 44.18
CA ASP A 379 20.68 -18.87 44.74
C ASP A 379 21.56 -17.81 44.02
N ALA A 380 21.35 -16.58 44.50
CA ALA A 380 21.82 -15.29 44.04
C ALA A 380 23.32 -15.01 44.21
N GLU A 381 23.90 -14.24 43.28
CA GLU A 381 25.00 -13.29 43.52
C GLU A 381 25.13 -12.29 42.35
N GLU A 382 25.09 -10.99 42.64
CA GLU A 382 25.31 -9.88 41.68
C GLU A 382 26.81 -9.61 41.45
N PRO A 383 27.22 -9.12 40.26
CA PRO A 383 28.51 -8.42 40.14
C PRO A 383 28.42 -7.01 39.53
N ASN A 384 28.68 -6.06 40.42
CA ASN A 384 29.45 -4.80 40.36
C ASN A 384 29.70 -4.04 39.02
N GLU A 385 29.18 -2.80 39.00
CA GLU A 385 29.41 -1.74 38.02
C GLU A 385 30.77 -1.05 38.23
N ASP A 386 31.89 -1.57 37.70
CA ASP A 386 33.11 -0.72 37.60
C ASP A 386 34.15 -1.12 36.53
N VAL A 387 33.86 -2.13 35.71
CA VAL A 387 34.78 -2.56 34.63
C VAL A 387 34.37 -2.00 33.25
N ALA A 388 33.14 -1.50 33.10
CA ALA A 388 32.59 -1.03 31.83
C ALA A 388 33.06 0.38 31.39
N VAL A 389 33.67 1.16 32.30
CA VAL A 389 33.99 2.58 32.04
C VAL A 389 35.38 2.79 31.45
N LYS A 390 36.34 1.89 31.68
CA LYS A 390 37.73 2.04 31.18
C LYS A 390 37.95 1.62 29.72
N ALA A 391 37.10 0.77 29.15
CA ALA A 391 37.21 0.34 27.75
C ALA A 391 36.72 1.38 26.72
N ARG A 392 35.99 2.42 27.16
CA ARG A 392 35.34 3.39 26.25
C ARG A 392 36.18 4.59 25.82
N ARG A 393 37.41 4.78 26.34
CA ARG A 393 38.24 5.97 26.04
C ARG A 393 39.32 5.81 24.97
N ALA A 394 39.61 4.59 24.49
CA ALA A 394 40.70 4.37 23.54
C ALA A 394 40.31 4.43 22.04
N GLN A 395 39.02 4.42 21.69
CA GLN A 395 38.58 4.27 20.29
C GLN A 395 38.25 5.61 19.57
N ALA A 396 38.31 6.74 20.29
CA ALA A 396 37.89 8.05 19.80
C ALA A 396 38.92 8.81 18.93
N ARG A 397 40.09 8.25 18.61
CA ARG A 397 41.17 8.97 17.89
C ARG A 397 41.46 8.53 16.44
N ARG A 398 40.71 7.59 15.87
CA ARG A 398 41.03 7.02 14.52
C ARG A 398 39.95 7.16 13.44
N ARG A 399 39.02 8.11 13.57
CA ARG A 399 37.98 8.42 12.55
C ARG A 399 38.12 9.83 11.98
N ARG A 400 39.15 10.05 11.15
CA ARG A 400 39.20 11.18 10.22
C ARG A 400 39.99 10.79 8.96
N SER A 401 39.32 10.23 7.97
CA SER A 401 39.59 10.50 6.54
C SER A 401 38.69 9.66 5.63
N GLY A 402 37.84 10.37 4.87
CA GLY A 402 37.50 10.05 3.48
C GLY A 402 36.41 9.02 3.19
N VAL A 403 35.19 9.48 2.86
CA VAL A 403 34.42 8.96 1.72
C VAL A 403 33.60 10.10 1.11
N ARG A 404 33.79 10.33 -0.20
CA ARG A 404 33.08 11.28 -1.07
C ARG A 404 31.79 10.64 -1.65
N ALA A 405 30.85 11.51 -1.98
CA ALA A 405 29.49 11.24 -2.44
C ALA A 405 29.38 10.58 -3.83
N PHE A 406 28.36 9.74 -4.01
CA PHE A 406 27.64 9.53 -5.28
C PHE A 406 26.14 9.42 -5.00
N SER A 407 25.35 10.15 -5.79
CA SER A 407 23.92 10.36 -5.65
C SER A 407 23.11 9.52 -6.63
N SER A 408 21.81 9.40 -6.34
CA SER A 408 20.72 8.91 -7.20
C SER A 408 20.61 7.39 -7.39
N LEU A 409 19.81 6.72 -6.54
CA LEU A 409 19.01 5.54 -6.89
C LEU A 409 17.79 5.42 -5.95
N ARG A 410 16.64 5.09 -6.53
CA ARG A 410 15.31 4.98 -5.90
C ARG A 410 15.32 3.92 -4.79
N LEU A 411 14.65 4.19 -3.67
CA LEU A 411 14.36 3.23 -2.61
C LEU A 411 13.59 2.02 -3.18
N SER A 412 14.32 1.00 -3.59
CA SER A 412 13.87 -0.39 -3.54
C SER A 412 14.26 -0.90 -2.16
N ARG A 413 13.33 -1.53 -1.43
CA ARG A 413 13.63 -2.23 -0.18
C ARG A 413 14.59 -3.38 -0.48
N MET A 414 15.88 -3.09 -0.39
CA MET A 414 16.94 -4.07 -0.25
C MET A 414 17.33 -4.02 1.23
N ILE A 415 16.87 -5.00 2.01
CA ILE A 415 17.38 -5.20 3.37
C ILE A 415 18.75 -5.87 3.20
N LEU A 416 19.78 -5.04 3.03
CA LEU A 416 21.15 -5.43 3.30
C LEU A 416 21.37 -5.21 4.79
N CYS A 417 21.56 -6.29 5.55
CA CYS A 417 22.05 -6.22 6.92
C CYS A 417 23.41 -5.50 6.93
N PRO A 418 23.54 -4.32 7.58
CA PRO A 418 24.84 -3.87 8.05
C PRO A 418 25.14 -4.69 9.30
N ASN A 419 26.33 -5.30 9.34
CA ASN A 419 26.85 -5.93 10.55
C ASN A 419 26.67 -4.98 11.74
N GLY A 420 26.06 -5.52 12.80
CA GLY A 420 25.95 -4.85 14.09
C GLY A 420 27.33 -4.51 14.68
N GLY A 421 27.43 -3.76 15.75
CA GLY A 421 26.38 -3.26 16.62
C GLY A 421 26.66 -1.80 16.98
N LEU A 422 25.55 -1.12 17.24
CA LEU A 422 25.48 0.17 17.89
C LEU A 422 26.16 0.12 19.26
N LEU A 423 26.86 1.19 19.62
CA LEU A 423 26.22 2.26 20.39
C LEU A 423 26.55 3.60 19.75
#